data_AF-A0A0P9H1J3-F1
#
_entry.id   AF-A0A0P9H1J3-F1
#
_cell.length_a   1.000
_cell.length_b   1.000
_cell.length_c   1.000
_cell.angle_alpha   90.00
_cell.angle_beta   90.00
_cell.angle_gamma   90.00
#
_symmetry.space_group_name_H-M   'P 1'
#
loop_
_entity.id
_entity.type
_entity.pdbx_description
1 polymer ?
#
loop_
_entity_poly.entity_id
_entity_poly.type
_entity_poly.pdbx_seq_one_letter_code
_entity_poly.pdbx_strand_id
1 'polypeptide(L)'
;MDQTDLEALLATLRQAQDGSTPAPAPAAASSAPAPPPSSASAPPPQAQLDALLSSLTALPPAPAEPPAPPPTRTRDLSAVSFAESVPILNGLALDPSFLERVQAIWDDQETFELRTKDERNRLELELVRSAASPILKSSKLREWDRAAVRKWTALQATQQERLQALGIPTFQKTADPTILKRQERVMSVLVGFLEDHGKGE
;
A
#
# COMPACT_ATOMS: atom_id res chain seq x y z
N MET A 1 11.85 12.96 -16.47
CA MET A 1 10.48 12.41 -16.41
C MET A 1 9.56 13.56 -16.76
N ASP A 2 8.86 13.48 -17.88
CA ASP A 2 8.11 14.63 -18.38
C ASP A 2 6.71 14.67 -17.76
N GLN A 3 6.16 15.87 -17.59
CA GLN A 3 4.84 16.07 -16.96
C GLN A 3 3.73 15.26 -17.66
N THR A 4 3.88 15.07 -18.97
CA THR A 4 3.02 14.25 -19.84
C THR A 4 2.97 12.76 -19.44
N ASP A 5 4.09 12.18 -19.00
CA ASP A 5 4.13 10.76 -18.59
C ASP A 5 3.35 10.54 -17.30
N LEU A 6 3.41 11.50 -16.39
CA LEU A 6 2.72 11.46 -15.11
C LEU A 6 1.19 11.59 -15.30
N GLU A 7 0.75 12.45 -16.23
CA GLU A 7 -0.65 12.52 -16.64
C GLU A 7 -1.15 11.23 -17.32
N ALA A 8 -0.32 10.60 -18.18
CA ALA A 8 -0.66 9.31 -18.80
C ALA A 8 -0.82 8.18 -17.76
N LEU A 9 0.02 8.17 -16.73
CA LEU A 9 -0.06 7.23 -15.60
C LEU A 9 -1.33 7.45 -14.76
N LEU A 10 -1.68 8.71 -14.47
CA LEU A 10 -2.91 9.06 -13.75
C LEU A 10 -4.19 8.75 -14.57
N ALA A 11 -4.17 8.97 -15.88
CA ALA A 11 -5.26 8.61 -16.78
C ALA A 11 -5.48 7.09 -16.80
N THR A 12 -4.40 6.32 -16.92
CA THR A 12 -4.42 4.84 -16.88
C THR A 12 -4.95 4.33 -15.53
N LEU A 13 -4.57 4.95 -14.42
CA LEU A 13 -5.06 4.60 -13.08
C LEU A 13 -6.56 4.88 -12.90
N ARG A 14 -7.09 5.98 -13.46
CA ARG A 14 -8.55 6.23 -13.49
C ARG A 14 -9.28 5.18 -14.32
N GLN A 15 -8.80 4.88 -15.53
CA GLN A 15 -9.42 3.92 -16.43
C GLN A 15 -9.45 2.49 -15.85
N ALA A 16 -8.48 2.14 -15.01
CA ALA A 16 -8.47 0.88 -14.27
C ALA A 16 -9.45 0.81 -13.07
N GLN A 17 -10.02 1.93 -12.63
CA GLN A 17 -10.97 1.98 -11.50
C GLN A 17 -12.44 1.93 -11.95
N ASP A 18 -12.78 2.46 -13.13
CA ASP A 18 -14.15 2.41 -13.66
C ASP A 18 -14.53 1.05 -14.29
N GLY A 19 -13.56 0.14 -14.45
CA GLY A 19 -13.73 -1.19 -15.05
C GLY A 19 -14.31 -2.25 -14.10
N SER A 20 -15.53 -2.06 -13.59
CA SER A 20 -16.26 -3.09 -12.84
C SER A 20 -17.72 -3.21 -13.26
N THR A 21 -17.99 -4.10 -14.23
CA THR A 21 -19.32 -4.65 -14.56
C THR A 21 -19.17 -6.06 -15.18
N PRO A 22 -20.22 -6.91 -15.17
CA PRO A 22 -20.04 -8.33 -14.84
C PRO A 22 -19.99 -9.32 -16.02
N ALA A 23 -19.77 -10.59 -15.68
CA ALA A 23 -19.54 -11.71 -16.58
C ALA A 23 -20.67 -12.00 -17.60
N PRO A 24 -20.34 -12.50 -18.81
CA PRO A 24 -21.32 -12.97 -19.78
C PRO A 24 -21.73 -14.43 -19.51
N ALA A 25 -23.04 -14.65 -19.41
CA ALA A 25 -23.67 -15.97 -19.55
C ALA A 25 -24.46 -16.02 -20.88
N PRO A 26 -24.62 -17.20 -21.52
CA PRO A 26 -25.01 -17.30 -22.92
C PRO A 26 -26.51 -17.04 -23.19
N ALA A 27 -26.80 -16.66 -24.43
CA ALA A 27 -28.11 -16.16 -24.88
C ALA A 27 -29.17 -17.25 -25.09
N ALA A 28 -30.43 -16.91 -24.78
CA ALA A 28 -31.62 -17.60 -25.27
C ALA A 28 -32.79 -16.61 -25.51
N ALA A 29 -33.11 -16.44 -26.81
CA ALA A 29 -34.44 -16.16 -27.40
C ALA A 29 -35.38 -15.03 -26.88
N SER A 30 -35.76 -14.19 -27.86
CA SER A 30 -37.13 -13.69 -28.15
C SER A 30 -37.66 -12.34 -27.63
N SER A 31 -37.95 -11.48 -28.63
CA SER A 31 -39.15 -10.62 -28.78
C SER A 31 -39.19 -9.18 -28.20
N ALA A 32 -39.55 -8.26 -29.11
CA ALA A 32 -39.94 -6.86 -28.93
C ALA A 32 -41.40 -6.74 -28.39
N PRO A 33 -42.02 -5.54 -28.11
CA PRO A 33 -41.71 -4.18 -28.58
C PRO A 33 -41.78 -3.02 -27.53
N ALA A 34 -41.59 -1.77 -28.00
CA ALA A 34 -41.65 -0.49 -27.25
C ALA A 34 -42.99 0.26 -27.51
N PRO A 35 -43.22 1.56 -27.15
CA PRO A 35 -42.57 2.53 -26.22
C PRO A 35 -43.63 2.99 -25.15
N PRO A 36 -43.85 4.26 -24.67
CA PRO A 36 -43.13 5.54 -24.70
C PRO A 36 -42.91 6.19 -23.26
N PRO A 37 -43.25 7.47 -22.86
CA PRO A 37 -42.28 8.26 -22.08
C PRO A 37 -42.74 8.97 -20.77
N SER A 38 -41.84 9.12 -19.80
CA SER A 38 -41.88 10.06 -18.64
C SER A 38 -40.58 9.90 -17.83
N SER A 39 -39.96 10.89 -17.19
CA SER A 39 -40.17 12.35 -17.14
C SER A 39 -38.82 13.03 -16.87
N ALA A 40 -38.67 14.30 -17.27
CA ALA A 40 -37.54 15.11 -16.84
C ALA A 40 -37.61 15.36 -15.32
N SER A 41 -36.55 15.03 -14.57
CA SER A 41 -36.44 15.38 -13.15
C SER A 41 -35.69 16.70 -13.01
N ALA A 42 -36.33 17.68 -12.39
CA ALA A 42 -35.79 19.02 -12.15
C ALA A 42 -34.66 19.02 -11.10
N PRO A 43 -33.78 20.05 -11.09
CA PRO A 43 -32.81 20.25 -10.01
C PRO A 43 -33.51 20.51 -8.66
N PRO A 44 -32.87 20.15 -7.52
CA PRO A 44 -33.44 20.34 -6.19
C PRO A 44 -33.61 21.84 -5.83
N PRO A 45 -34.68 22.23 -5.13
CA PRO A 45 -34.95 23.63 -4.79
C PRO A 45 -34.01 24.16 -3.69
N GLN A 46 -33.56 25.42 -3.86
CA GLN A 46 -32.62 26.09 -2.94
C GLN A 46 -33.09 26.17 -1.47
N ALA A 47 -34.40 26.02 -1.20
CA ALA A 47 -34.98 26.08 0.14
C ALA A 47 -34.40 25.05 1.15
N GLN A 48 -33.72 24.00 0.69
CA GLN A 48 -33.01 23.08 1.60
C GLN A 48 -31.68 23.64 2.15
N LEU A 49 -31.08 24.65 1.50
CA LEU A 49 -29.81 25.24 1.97
C LEU A 49 -30.03 26.22 3.14
N ASP A 50 -31.09 27.03 3.09
CA ASP A 50 -31.44 27.97 4.17
C ASP A 50 -31.82 27.26 5.49
N ALA A 51 -32.41 26.06 5.40
CA ALA A 51 -32.72 25.23 6.56
C ALA A 51 -31.47 24.72 7.30
N LEU A 52 -30.39 24.44 6.56
CA LEU A 52 -29.10 24.02 7.14
C LEU A 52 -28.33 25.20 7.74
N LEU A 53 -28.34 26.35 7.08
CA LEU A 53 -27.74 27.58 7.61
C LEU A 53 -28.44 28.06 8.90
N SER A 54 -29.77 27.93 8.99
CA SER A 54 -30.53 28.32 10.18
C SER A 54 -30.23 27.44 11.41
N SER A 55 -29.70 26.23 11.22
CA SER A 55 -29.35 25.30 12.31
C SER A 55 -27.97 25.56 12.93
N LEU A 56 -27.15 26.46 12.36
CA LEU A 56 -25.80 26.77 12.84
C LEU A 56 -25.73 27.91 13.87
N THR A 57 -26.82 28.66 14.06
CA THR A 57 -26.79 29.98 14.74
C THR A 57 -27.45 30.00 16.13
N ALA A 58 -27.89 28.86 16.64
CA ALA A 58 -28.62 28.77 17.92
C ALA A 58 -27.90 27.89 18.96
N LEU A 59 -26.95 28.48 19.69
CA LEU A 59 -26.41 27.90 20.92
C LEU A 59 -26.38 28.96 22.04
N PRO A 60 -27.01 28.73 23.21
CA PRO A 60 -26.98 29.69 24.32
C PRO A 60 -25.66 29.62 25.10
N PRO A 61 -25.22 30.73 25.73
CA PRO A 61 -24.01 30.73 26.56
C PRO A 61 -24.30 30.13 27.96
N ALA A 62 -23.61 29.03 28.29
CA ALA A 62 -23.55 28.46 29.64
C ALA A 62 -22.16 28.69 30.27
N PRO A 63 -22.04 28.80 31.60
CA PRO A 63 -20.85 29.37 32.23
C PRO A 63 -19.71 28.36 32.44
N ALA A 64 -18.51 28.77 32.00
CA ALA A 64 -17.19 28.42 32.49
C ALA A 64 -16.99 27.07 33.23
N GLU A 65 -16.70 26.02 32.46
CA GLU A 65 -15.83 24.92 32.90
C GLU A 65 -14.70 24.78 31.84
N PRO A 66 -13.41 24.69 32.23
CA PRO A 66 -12.31 24.70 31.26
C PRO A 66 -12.35 23.43 30.40
N PRO A 67 -12.51 23.54 29.06
CA PRO A 67 -12.56 22.37 28.20
C PRO A 67 -11.19 21.67 28.24
N ALA A 68 -11.21 20.38 28.59
CA ALA A 68 -10.04 19.52 28.43
C ALA A 68 -9.56 19.59 26.97
N PRO A 69 -8.24 19.60 26.71
CA PRO A 69 -7.72 19.70 25.35
C PRO A 69 -8.28 18.55 24.51
N PRO A 70 -8.73 18.80 23.26
CA PRO A 70 -9.19 17.72 22.40
C PRO A 70 -8.06 16.70 22.25
N PRO A 71 -8.35 15.38 22.27
CA PRO A 71 -7.33 14.40 22.00
C PRO A 71 -6.76 14.69 20.62
N THR A 72 -5.46 15.01 20.56
CA THR A 72 -4.71 15.13 19.32
C THR A 72 -4.74 13.77 18.65
N ARG A 73 -5.75 13.54 17.81
CA ARG A 73 -5.86 12.36 16.95
C ARG A 73 -4.69 12.42 15.97
N THR A 74 -3.57 11.82 16.37
CA THR A 74 -2.55 11.34 15.45
C THR A 74 -3.28 10.55 14.38
N ARG A 75 -3.38 11.14 13.18
CA ARG A 75 -4.10 10.55 12.06
C ARG A 75 -3.46 9.21 11.77
N ASP A 76 -4.24 8.13 11.82
CA ASP A 76 -3.70 6.81 11.53
C ASP A 76 -3.27 6.75 10.06
N LEU A 77 -1.95 6.61 9.86
CA LEU A 77 -1.35 6.60 8.54
C LEU A 77 -1.47 5.25 7.85
N SER A 78 -1.80 4.17 8.57
CA SER A 78 -1.92 2.83 7.97
C SER A 78 -3.20 2.66 7.13
N ALA A 79 -4.28 3.34 7.50
CA ALA A 79 -5.57 3.29 6.81
C ALA A 79 -5.62 4.13 5.51
N VAL A 80 -4.62 4.98 5.27
CA VAL A 80 -4.55 5.95 4.18
C VAL A 80 -4.60 5.26 2.80
N SER A 81 -5.29 5.88 1.83
CA SER A 81 -5.34 5.36 0.46
C SER A 81 -4.02 5.60 -0.30
N PHE A 82 -3.77 4.85 -1.36
CA PHE A 82 -2.55 5.06 -2.17
C PHE A 82 -2.46 6.49 -2.73
N ALA A 83 -3.58 7.04 -3.21
CA ALA A 83 -3.62 8.40 -3.76
C ALA A 83 -3.28 9.48 -2.70
N GLU A 84 -3.73 9.29 -1.45
CA GLU A 84 -3.37 10.16 -0.32
C GLU A 84 -1.93 9.94 0.18
N SER A 85 -1.35 8.75 -0.03
CA SER A 85 0.02 8.48 0.40
C SER A 85 1.07 9.22 -0.43
N VAL A 86 0.87 9.38 -1.75
CA VAL A 86 1.89 9.97 -2.64
C VAL A 86 2.30 11.39 -2.23
N PRO A 87 1.40 12.34 -1.91
CA PRO A 87 1.80 13.66 -1.42
C PRO A 87 2.58 13.62 -0.09
N ILE A 88 2.27 12.66 0.79
CA ILE A 88 2.97 12.48 2.07
C ILE A 88 4.39 11.93 1.81
N LEU A 89 4.51 10.94 0.93
CA LEU A 89 5.79 10.35 0.52
C LEU A 89 6.69 11.40 -0.15
N ASN A 90 6.15 12.25 -1.03
CA ASN A 90 6.88 13.38 -1.61
C ASN A 90 7.42 14.32 -0.53
N GLY A 91 6.64 14.62 0.52
CA GLY A 91 7.08 15.45 1.64
C GLY A 91 8.20 14.80 2.47
N LEU A 92 8.13 13.49 2.70
CA LEU A 92 9.16 12.72 3.41
C LEU A 92 10.45 12.57 2.58
N ALA A 93 10.35 12.41 1.26
CA ALA A 93 11.49 12.26 0.36
C ALA A 93 12.35 13.53 0.22
N LEU A 94 11.88 14.68 0.70
CA LEU A 94 12.67 15.91 0.81
C LEU A 94 13.67 15.89 1.99
N ASP A 95 13.57 14.94 2.92
CA ASP A 95 14.50 14.73 4.02
C ASP A 95 15.53 13.64 3.64
N PRO A 96 16.82 13.98 3.43
CA PRO A 96 17.86 12.99 3.14
C PRO A 96 17.99 11.94 4.26
N SER A 97 17.79 12.33 5.52
CA SER A 97 17.90 11.42 6.67
C SER A 97 16.73 10.43 6.76
N PHE A 98 15.62 10.70 6.08
CA PHE A 98 14.56 9.72 5.84
C PHE A 98 14.99 8.71 4.78
N LEU A 99 15.50 9.18 3.63
CA LEU A 99 15.96 8.31 2.54
C LEU A 99 17.10 7.39 2.98
N GLU A 100 18.08 7.88 3.74
CA GLU A 100 19.15 7.06 4.36
C GLU A 100 18.59 5.90 5.20
N ARG A 101 17.51 6.11 5.95
CA ARG A 101 16.88 5.07 6.78
C ARG A 101 16.11 4.06 5.95
N VAL A 102 15.49 4.48 4.85
CA VAL A 102 14.83 3.56 3.90
C VAL A 102 15.90 2.74 3.15
N GLN A 103 17.01 3.36 2.75
CA GLN A 103 18.16 2.68 2.16
C GLN A 103 18.74 1.62 3.12
N ALA A 104 18.96 1.95 4.39
CA ALA A 104 19.44 0.98 5.38
C ALA A 104 18.49 -0.23 5.57
N ILE A 105 17.17 -0.04 5.40
CA ILE A 105 16.18 -1.13 5.43
C ILE A 105 16.27 -2.02 4.17
N TRP A 106 16.67 -1.43 3.03
CA TRP A 106 16.92 -2.12 1.77
C TRP A 106 18.23 -2.91 1.79
N ASP A 107 19.32 -2.28 2.27
CA ASP A 107 20.63 -2.91 2.42
C ASP A 107 20.60 -4.10 3.39
N ASP A 108 19.82 -4.00 4.48
CA ASP A 108 19.51 -5.10 5.40
C ASP A 108 18.84 -6.28 4.66
N GLN A 109 17.95 -5.99 3.70
CA GLN A 109 17.26 -7.00 2.89
C GLN A 109 18.21 -7.68 1.91
N GLU A 110 18.96 -6.91 1.11
CA GLU A 110 19.92 -7.45 0.15
C GLU A 110 21.00 -8.27 0.85
N THR A 111 21.50 -7.78 1.99
CA THR A 111 22.45 -8.52 2.84
C THR A 111 21.86 -9.84 3.33
N PHE A 112 20.58 -9.87 3.71
CA PHE A 112 19.90 -11.11 4.10
C PHE A 112 19.75 -12.07 2.93
N GLU A 113 19.32 -11.59 1.76
CA GLU A 113 19.13 -12.40 0.55
C GLU A 113 20.45 -13.02 0.08
N LEU A 114 21.52 -12.22 0.02
CA LEU A 114 22.86 -12.68 -0.36
C LEU A 114 23.39 -13.74 0.61
N ARG A 115 23.32 -13.50 1.92
CA ARG A 115 23.74 -14.50 2.95
C ARG A 115 22.91 -15.77 2.86
N THR A 116 21.60 -15.66 2.65
CA THR A 116 20.69 -16.80 2.52
C THR A 116 21.01 -17.64 1.27
N LYS A 117 21.32 -16.98 0.15
CA LYS A 117 21.78 -17.63 -1.09
C LYS A 117 23.12 -18.36 -0.89
N ASP A 118 24.08 -17.74 -0.22
CA ASP A 118 25.39 -18.34 0.05
C ASP A 118 25.31 -19.52 1.04
N GLU A 119 24.48 -19.41 2.09
CA GLU A 119 24.16 -20.52 3.00
C GLU A 119 23.56 -21.70 2.23
N ARG A 120 22.61 -21.45 1.32
CA ARG A 120 21.99 -22.48 0.46
C ARG A 120 23.04 -23.17 -0.40
N ASN A 121 23.84 -22.39 -1.14
CA ASN A 121 24.86 -22.89 -2.05
C ASN A 121 25.90 -23.76 -1.31
N ARG A 122 26.33 -23.33 -0.11
CA ARG A 122 27.22 -24.11 0.75
C ARG A 122 26.60 -25.44 1.16
N LEU A 123 25.35 -25.43 1.62
CA LEU A 123 24.63 -26.65 2.01
C LEU A 123 24.44 -27.61 0.83
N GLU A 124 24.10 -27.09 -0.36
CA GLU A 124 23.99 -27.90 -1.58
C GLU A 124 25.33 -28.56 -1.94
N LEU A 125 26.44 -27.82 -1.90
CA LEU A 125 27.78 -28.36 -2.15
C LEU A 125 28.21 -29.42 -1.11
N GLU A 126 27.95 -29.21 0.18
CA GLU A 126 28.18 -30.20 1.24
C GLU A 126 27.36 -31.46 1.03
N LEU A 127 26.08 -31.31 0.68
CA LEU A 127 25.20 -32.45 0.39
C LEU A 127 25.64 -33.18 -0.87
N VAL A 128 26.06 -32.50 -1.94
CA VAL A 128 26.62 -33.13 -3.14
C VAL A 128 27.86 -33.96 -2.80
N ARG A 129 28.80 -33.39 -2.05
CA ARG A 129 30.03 -34.08 -1.60
C ARG A 129 29.75 -35.26 -0.65
N SER A 130 28.66 -35.21 0.12
CA SER A 130 28.29 -36.31 1.01
C SER A 130 27.79 -37.55 0.26
N ALA A 131 28.17 -38.73 0.75
CA ALA A 131 27.63 -40.02 0.30
C ALA A 131 26.20 -40.31 0.81
N ALA A 132 25.48 -39.30 1.32
CA ALA A 132 24.11 -39.45 1.80
C ALA A 132 23.13 -39.84 0.67
N SER A 133 22.04 -40.52 1.00
CA SER A 133 21.02 -40.87 0.01
C SER A 133 20.31 -39.62 -0.53
N PRO A 134 19.83 -39.61 -1.80
CA PRO A 134 19.13 -38.47 -2.39
C PRO A 134 17.92 -38.00 -1.56
N ILE A 135 17.22 -38.95 -0.93
CA ILE A 135 16.08 -38.67 -0.04
C ILE A 135 16.54 -37.80 1.14
N LEU A 136 17.62 -38.17 1.82
CA LEU A 136 18.16 -37.40 2.96
C LEU A 136 18.67 -36.02 2.53
N LYS A 137 19.33 -35.91 1.37
CA LYS A 137 19.74 -34.61 0.79
C LYS A 137 18.51 -33.70 0.56
N SER A 138 17.46 -34.24 -0.08
CA SER A 138 16.21 -33.50 -0.32
C SER A 138 15.45 -33.11 0.95
N SER A 139 15.60 -33.88 2.04
CA SER A 139 14.96 -33.59 3.32
C SER A 139 15.65 -32.42 4.01
N LYS A 140 16.99 -32.46 4.08
CA LYS A 140 17.80 -31.38 4.66
C LYS A 140 17.62 -30.04 3.94
N LEU A 141 17.60 -30.05 2.60
CA LEU A 141 17.33 -28.82 1.83
C LEU A 141 15.93 -28.26 2.15
N ARG A 142 14.88 -29.10 2.13
CA ARG A 142 13.52 -28.65 2.47
C ARG A 142 13.38 -28.18 3.92
N GLU A 143 14.18 -28.71 4.84
CA GLU A 143 14.21 -28.24 6.24
C GLU A 143 14.86 -26.86 6.35
N TRP A 144 16.00 -26.66 5.68
CA TRP A 144 16.66 -25.36 5.57
C TRP A 144 15.74 -24.34 4.87
N ASP A 145 15.06 -24.70 3.78
CA ASP A 145 14.10 -23.85 3.07
C ASP A 145 12.99 -23.34 4.00
N ARG A 146 12.40 -24.25 4.81
CA ARG A 146 11.40 -23.87 5.83
C ARG A 146 11.98 -23.00 6.95
N ALA A 147 13.28 -23.09 7.25
CA ALA A 147 13.93 -22.20 8.19
C ALA A 147 14.20 -20.81 7.57
N ALA A 148 14.66 -20.76 6.33
CA ALA A 148 14.89 -19.53 5.58
C ALA A 148 13.60 -18.72 5.40
N VAL A 149 12.49 -19.36 5.01
CA VAL A 149 11.17 -18.68 4.90
C VAL A 149 10.73 -18.09 6.25
N ARG A 150 10.93 -18.80 7.37
CA ARG A 150 10.60 -18.26 8.71
C ARG A 150 11.46 -17.06 9.10
N LYS A 151 12.77 -17.10 8.80
CA LYS A 151 13.67 -15.94 8.98
C LYS A 151 13.21 -14.75 8.11
N TRP A 152 12.85 -15.00 6.86
CA TRP A 152 12.36 -14.00 5.91
C TRP A 152 11.07 -13.33 6.39
N THR A 153 10.06 -14.08 6.82
CA THR A 153 8.82 -13.51 7.37
C THR A 153 9.08 -12.67 8.64
N ALA A 154 10.04 -13.06 9.48
CA ALA A 154 10.44 -12.26 10.64
C ALA A 154 11.15 -10.95 10.24
N LEU A 155 12.00 -10.99 9.20
CA LEU A 155 12.62 -9.81 8.62
C LEU A 155 11.56 -8.85 8.06
N GLN A 156 10.65 -9.34 7.20
CA GLN A 156 9.56 -8.55 6.64
C GLN A 156 8.69 -7.90 7.72
N ALA A 157 8.35 -8.62 8.79
CA ALA A 157 7.62 -8.05 9.93
C ALA A 157 8.39 -6.91 10.61
N THR A 158 9.71 -7.08 10.78
CA THR A 158 10.60 -6.05 11.35
C THR A 158 10.71 -4.84 10.43
N GLN A 159 10.79 -5.05 9.12
CA GLN A 159 10.81 -3.98 8.11
C GLN A 159 9.48 -3.21 8.12
N GLN A 160 8.33 -3.89 8.16
CA GLN A 160 7.01 -3.24 8.28
C GLN A 160 6.92 -2.36 9.53
N GLU A 161 7.41 -2.84 10.68
CA GLU A 161 7.45 -2.07 11.94
C GLU A 161 8.38 -0.84 11.83
N ARG A 162 9.56 -0.99 11.23
CA ARG A 162 10.49 0.13 10.99
C ARG A 162 9.89 1.17 10.03
N LEU A 163 9.32 0.75 8.91
CA LEU A 163 8.69 1.64 7.91
C LEU A 163 7.47 2.37 8.51
N GLN A 164 6.69 1.69 9.35
CA GLN A 164 5.61 2.31 10.14
C GLN A 164 6.16 3.35 11.14
N ALA A 165 7.28 3.06 11.82
CA ALA A 165 7.93 3.99 12.74
C ALA A 165 8.56 5.21 12.05
N LEU A 166 8.91 5.11 10.76
CA LEU A 166 9.30 6.23 9.89
C LEU A 166 8.10 7.08 9.44
N GLY A 167 6.87 6.75 9.84
CA GLY A 167 5.66 7.48 9.45
C GLY A 167 5.23 7.23 8.00
N ILE A 168 5.71 6.16 7.37
CA ILE A 168 5.37 5.87 5.97
C ILE A 168 3.91 5.39 5.90
N PRO A 169 3.05 6.03 5.09
CA PRO A 169 1.65 5.63 4.98
C PRO A 169 1.48 4.18 4.54
N THR A 170 0.34 3.58 4.89
CA THR A 170 -0.05 2.18 4.59
C THR A 170 0.76 1.09 5.30
N PHE A 171 1.89 1.44 5.94
CA PHE A 171 2.67 0.48 6.70
C PHE A 171 2.06 0.17 8.06
N GLN A 172 1.83 -1.11 8.25
CA GLN A 172 1.46 -1.76 9.50
C GLN A 172 1.92 -3.21 9.42
N LYS A 173 2.26 -3.81 10.56
CA LYS A 173 2.53 -5.25 10.65
C LYS A 173 1.31 -6.03 10.18
N THR A 174 1.42 -6.75 9.06
CA THR A 174 0.28 -7.46 8.46
C THR A 174 0.71 -8.62 7.57
N ALA A 175 -0.15 -9.63 7.50
CA ALA A 175 -0.06 -10.76 6.57
C ALA A 175 -1.20 -10.75 5.52
N ASP A 176 -2.07 -9.73 5.50
CA ASP A 176 -3.15 -9.62 4.52
C ASP A 176 -2.57 -9.28 3.12
N PRO A 177 -2.74 -10.14 2.10
CA PRO A 177 -2.25 -9.89 0.74
C PRO A 177 -2.80 -8.60 0.12
N THR A 178 -3.96 -8.12 0.58
CA THR A 178 -4.59 -6.87 0.09
C THR A 178 -3.81 -5.64 0.56
N ILE A 179 -3.40 -5.63 1.83
CA ILE A 179 -2.60 -4.54 2.42
C ILE A 179 -1.15 -4.65 1.94
N LEU A 180 -0.60 -5.86 1.84
CA LEU A 180 0.74 -6.09 1.29
C LEU A 180 0.88 -5.52 -0.14
N LYS A 181 -0.10 -5.73 -1.03
CA LYS A 181 -0.11 -5.12 -2.37
C LYS A 181 -0.20 -3.59 -2.36
N ARG A 182 -0.71 -2.97 -1.29
CA ARG A 182 -0.71 -1.51 -1.12
C ARG A 182 0.66 -1.02 -0.65
N GLN A 183 1.24 -1.71 0.33
CA GLN A 183 2.61 -1.46 0.83
C GLN A 183 3.65 -1.63 -0.29
N GLU A 184 3.52 -2.65 -1.14
CA GLU A 184 4.35 -2.90 -2.32
C GLU A 184 4.35 -1.68 -3.28
N ARG A 185 3.17 -1.13 -3.60
CA ARG A 185 3.07 0.08 -4.45
C ARG A 185 3.71 1.31 -3.80
N VAL A 186 3.62 1.45 -2.48
CA VAL A 186 4.31 2.51 -1.74
C VAL A 186 5.82 2.31 -1.79
N MET A 187 6.31 1.07 -1.64
CA MET A 187 7.74 0.77 -1.82
C MET A 187 8.22 1.09 -3.24
N SER A 188 7.46 0.78 -4.29
CA SER A 188 7.84 1.13 -5.67
C SER A 188 8.08 2.63 -5.86
N VAL A 189 7.29 3.47 -5.19
CA VAL A 189 7.47 4.94 -5.20
C VAL A 189 8.72 5.34 -4.41
N LEU A 190 8.95 4.75 -3.23
CA LEU A 190 10.14 5.02 -2.41
C LEU A 190 11.44 4.60 -3.09
N VAL A 191 11.46 3.45 -3.77
CA VAL A 191 12.60 2.97 -4.56
C VAL A 191 12.90 3.95 -5.70
N GLY A 192 11.87 4.50 -6.36
CA GLY A 192 12.05 5.56 -7.35
C GLY A 192 12.79 6.78 -6.79
N PHE A 193 12.45 7.23 -5.58
CA PHE A 193 13.17 8.35 -4.93
C PHE A 193 14.62 7.99 -4.55
N LEU A 194 14.88 6.78 -4.07
CA LEU A 194 16.24 6.31 -3.78
C LEU A 194 17.10 6.27 -5.06
N GLU A 195 16.54 5.74 -6.14
CA GLU A 195 17.18 5.69 -7.44
C GLU A 195 17.47 7.08 -8.02
N ASP A 196 16.55 8.03 -7.91
CA ASP A 196 16.74 9.38 -8.42
C ASP A 196 17.72 10.18 -7.56
N HIS A 197 17.73 9.99 -6.24
CA HIS A 197 18.72 10.60 -5.35
C HIS A 197 20.13 10.03 -5.59
N GLY A 198 20.25 8.73 -5.86
CA GLY A 198 21.52 8.07 -6.19
C GLY A 198 22.09 8.38 -7.58
N LYS A 199 21.33 9.08 -8.43
CA LYS A 199 21.78 9.55 -9.77
C LYS A 199 22.18 11.05 -9.77
N GLY A 200 22.09 11.71 -8.61
CA GLY A 200 22.32 13.16 -8.46
C GLY A 200 23.70 13.58 -7.93
N GLU A 201 24.53 12.63 -7.48
CA GLU A 201 25.97 12.80 -7.14
C GLU A 201 26.88 12.31 -8.28
#